data_AF-A0A7V3H9P1-F1
#
_entry.id   AF-A0A7V3H9P1-F1
#
_cell.length_a   1.000
_cell.length_b   1.000
_cell.length_c   1.000
_cell.angle_alpha   90.00
_cell.angle_beta   90.00
_cell.angle_gamma   90.00
#
_symmetry.space_group_name_H-M   'P 1'
#
loop_
_entity.id
_entity.type
_entity.pdbx_description
1 polymer ?
#
loop_
_entity_poly.entity_id
_entity_poly.type
_entity_poly.pdbx_seq_one_letter_code
_entity_poly.pdbx_strand_id
1 'polypeptide(L)'
;MGRSIQDMPMRIWHMMIAALAFLALSASAVAAQSPIDCSAAPLSVCADKDLLELESERAALIGRIRAADAQHPVLSNEQTWIDGLGACGEDIACYRTAYLNHNQTLREAVAALPAQAEALIELPEAAPTVEEQTSELDALQAERLREAPEGGQTYVEPGLPGWGFFTAIGVTLLMFWMLMRAHGRLRRELRAYESRPGR
;
A
#
# COMPACT_ATOMS: atom_id res chain seq x y z
N MET A 1 -9.52 -52.46 -15.26
CA MET A 1 -8.27 -51.71 -14.96
C MET A 1 -8.58 -50.22 -14.97
N GLY A 2 -9.17 -49.73 -13.87
CA GLY A 2 -9.45 -48.31 -13.65
C GLY A 2 -8.32 -47.74 -12.80
N ARG A 3 -7.64 -46.70 -13.28
CA ARG A 3 -6.70 -45.94 -12.46
C ARG A 3 -7.52 -44.98 -11.60
N SER A 4 -7.47 -45.18 -10.29
CA SER A 4 -8.18 -44.39 -9.30
C SER A 4 -7.70 -42.94 -9.35
N ILE A 5 -8.64 -42.00 -9.38
CA ILE A 5 -8.38 -40.55 -9.26
C ILE A 5 -7.74 -40.20 -7.90
N GLN A 6 -7.66 -41.15 -6.97
CA GLN A 6 -7.01 -41.01 -5.66
C GLN A 6 -5.47 -40.98 -5.73
N ASP A 7 -4.85 -41.33 -6.87
CA ASP A 7 -3.38 -41.30 -7.02
C ASP A 7 -2.87 -40.01 -7.72
N MET A 8 -3.59 -38.89 -7.59
CA MET A 8 -2.92 -37.61 -7.83
C MET A 8 -1.88 -37.43 -6.72
N PRO A 9 -0.57 -37.34 -7.04
CA PRO A 9 0.47 -37.36 -6.04
C PRO A 9 0.24 -36.18 -5.10
N MET A 10 -0.02 -36.46 -3.82
CA MET A 10 -0.31 -35.46 -2.77
C MET A 10 0.60 -34.22 -2.90
N ARG A 11 1.85 -34.40 -3.32
CA ARG A 11 2.84 -33.34 -3.56
C ARG A 11 2.33 -32.18 -4.44
N ILE A 12 1.55 -32.43 -5.49
CA ILE A 12 1.07 -31.36 -6.40
C ILE A 12 0.01 -30.50 -5.70
N TRP A 13 -0.89 -31.12 -4.93
CA TRP A 13 -1.91 -30.41 -4.15
C TRP A 13 -1.28 -29.53 -3.06
N HIS A 14 -0.25 -30.03 -2.37
CA HIS A 14 0.47 -29.26 -1.35
C HIS A 14 1.24 -28.08 -1.97
N MET A 15 1.85 -28.27 -3.14
CA MET A 15 2.53 -27.19 -3.87
C MET A 15 1.55 -26.07 -4.28
N MET A 16 0.35 -26.42 -4.75
CA MET A 16 -0.68 -25.42 -5.09
C MET A 16 -1.16 -24.64 -3.87
N ILE A 17 -1.42 -25.30 -2.73
CA ILE A 17 -1.82 -24.61 -1.49
C ILE A 17 -0.70 -23.70 -0.99
N ALA A 18 0.55 -24.16 -1.01
CA ALA A 18 1.70 -23.36 -0.58
C ALA A 18 1.91 -22.11 -1.45
N ALA A 19 1.77 -22.24 -2.77
CA ALA A 19 1.87 -21.10 -3.69
C ALA A 19 0.74 -20.07 -3.47
N LEU A 20 -0.49 -20.54 -3.24
CA LEU A 20 -1.64 -19.67 -2.91
C LEU A 20 -1.46 -18.96 -1.56
N ALA A 21 -0.93 -19.65 -0.56
CA ALA A 21 -0.60 -19.03 0.73
C ALA A 21 0.50 -17.98 0.58
N PHE A 22 1.54 -18.26 -0.22
CA PHE A 22 2.65 -17.31 -0.44
C PHE A 22 2.20 -16.05 -1.19
N LEU A 23 1.31 -16.19 -2.18
CA LEU A 23 0.70 -15.06 -2.89
C LEU A 23 -0.25 -14.23 -2.00
N ALA A 24 -0.96 -14.86 -1.07
CA ALA A 24 -1.81 -14.16 -0.11
C ALA A 24 -0.98 -13.36 0.91
N LEU A 25 0.21 -13.85 1.30
CA LEU A 25 1.09 -13.13 2.23
C LEU A 25 1.81 -11.93 1.59
N SER A 26 2.03 -11.92 0.28
CA SER A 26 2.76 -10.82 -0.40
C SER A 26 1.96 -9.54 -0.61
N ALA A 27 0.64 -9.52 -0.34
CA ALA A 27 -0.21 -8.34 -0.56
C ALA A 27 -0.27 -7.36 0.62
N SER A 28 0.46 -7.61 1.72
CA SER A 28 0.27 -6.87 2.98
C SER A 28 1.16 -5.64 3.15
N ALA A 29 1.94 -5.26 2.15
CA ALA A 29 2.99 -4.26 2.32
C ALA A 29 2.89 -3.18 1.26
N VAL A 30 1.91 -2.28 1.37
CA VAL A 30 2.10 -0.82 1.50
C VAL A 30 0.73 -0.20 1.85
N ALA A 31 0.17 -0.52 3.04
CA ALA A 31 -0.75 0.43 3.63
C ALA A 31 0.12 1.61 4.08
N ALA A 32 0.36 2.54 3.16
CA ALA A 32 0.87 3.85 3.51
C ALA A 32 0.00 4.32 4.68
N GLN A 33 0.63 4.57 5.84
CA GLN A 33 -0.02 5.13 7.02
C GLN A 33 -0.75 6.38 6.55
N SER A 34 -2.03 6.19 6.30
CA SER A 34 -2.85 7.16 5.60
C SER A 34 -3.04 8.34 6.54
N PRO A 35 -3.13 9.57 6.02
CA PRO A 35 -3.80 10.64 6.75
C PRO A 35 -5.12 10.10 7.34
N ILE A 36 -5.52 10.61 8.51
CA ILE A 36 -6.77 10.24 9.23
C ILE A 36 -7.80 9.70 8.24
N ASP A 37 -8.16 8.42 8.37
CA ASP A 37 -9.14 7.82 7.47
C ASP A 37 -10.51 8.40 7.77
N CYS A 38 -10.86 9.46 7.04
CA CYS A 38 -12.14 10.15 7.18
C CYS A 38 -13.34 9.33 6.73
N SER A 39 -13.13 8.13 6.18
CA SER A 39 -14.21 7.16 5.98
C SER A 39 -14.55 6.38 7.25
N ALA A 40 -13.60 6.27 8.18
CA ALA A 40 -13.73 5.54 9.45
C ALA A 40 -13.85 6.46 10.67
N ALA A 41 -13.26 7.66 10.62
CA ALA A 41 -13.33 8.65 11.70
C ALA A 41 -14.66 9.42 11.70
N PRO A 42 -15.13 9.93 12.86
CA PRO A 42 -16.28 10.82 12.91
C PRO A 42 -16.09 12.06 12.03
N LEU A 43 -17.16 12.51 11.35
CA LEU A 43 -17.10 13.69 10.47
C LEU A 43 -16.60 14.95 11.19
N SER A 44 -16.89 15.08 12.49
CA SER A 44 -16.42 16.17 13.33
C SER A 44 -14.90 16.24 13.45
N VAL A 45 -14.22 15.09 13.49
CA VAL A 45 -12.75 14.99 13.52
C VAL A 45 -12.16 15.46 12.19
N CYS A 46 -12.77 15.08 11.08
CA CYS A 46 -12.29 15.45 9.74
C CYS A 46 -12.59 16.89 9.34
N ALA A 47 -13.54 17.54 10.00
CA ALA A 47 -13.84 18.95 9.80
C ALA A 47 -13.00 19.89 10.68
N ASP A 48 -12.30 19.37 11.70
CA ASP A 48 -11.48 20.18 12.61
C ASP A 48 -10.11 20.51 11.99
N LYS A 49 -9.89 21.80 11.72
CA LYS A 49 -8.65 22.29 11.09
C LYS A 49 -7.41 22.03 11.94
N ASP A 50 -7.52 22.17 13.27
CA ASP A 50 -6.37 22.03 14.17
C ASP A 50 -5.90 20.56 14.19
N LEU A 51 -6.84 19.61 14.13
CA LEU A 51 -6.51 18.17 14.02
C LEU A 51 -5.84 17.83 12.68
N LEU A 52 -6.26 18.44 11.58
CA LEU A 52 -5.61 18.24 10.27
C LEU A 52 -4.17 18.79 10.26
N GLU A 53 -3.92 19.91 10.94
CA GLU A 53 -2.57 20.46 11.09
C GLU A 53 -1.68 19.52 11.93
N LEU A 54 -2.21 18.98 13.04
CA LEU A 54 -1.50 18.01 13.88
C LEU A 54 -1.22 16.69 13.16
N GLU A 55 -2.15 16.22 12.34
CA GLU A 55 -1.95 15.06 11.46
C GLU A 55 -0.84 15.31 10.43
N SER A 56 -0.84 16.49 9.81
CA SER A 56 0.21 16.87 8.87
C SER A 56 1.59 16.89 9.53
N GLU A 57 1.68 17.45 10.74
CA GLU A 57 2.91 17.41 11.55
C GLU A 57 3.35 15.97 11.85
N ARG A 58 2.41 15.10 12.27
CA ARG A 58 2.69 13.68 12.53
C ARG A 58 3.31 13.00 11.31
N ALA A 59 2.67 13.15 10.15
CA ALA A 59 3.12 12.54 8.91
C ALA A 59 4.52 13.03 8.50
N ALA A 60 4.80 14.33 8.67
CA ALA A 60 6.12 14.89 8.40
C ALA A 60 7.20 14.33 9.34
N LEU A 61 6.92 14.21 10.64
CA LEU A 61 7.85 13.65 11.62
C LEU A 61 8.15 12.17 11.33
N ILE A 62 7.13 11.36 11.05
CA ILE A 62 7.27 9.96 10.64
C ILE A 62 8.12 9.84 9.37
N GLY A 63 7.88 10.70 8.38
CA GLY A 63 8.66 10.73 7.14
C GLY A 63 10.14 10.97 7.40
N ARG A 64 10.47 11.91 8.28
CA ARG A 64 11.86 12.18 8.70
C ARG A 64 12.48 11.00 9.43
N ILE A 65 11.76 10.39 10.37
CA ILE A 65 12.23 9.22 11.11
C ILE A 65 12.49 8.07 10.15
N ARG A 66 11.55 7.74 9.27
CA ARG A 66 11.67 6.65 8.30
C ARG A 66 12.82 6.86 7.31
N ALA A 67 13.06 8.10 6.87
CA ALA A 67 14.16 8.43 5.97
C ALA A 67 15.52 8.23 6.64
N ALA A 68 15.61 8.50 7.93
CA ALA A 68 16.83 8.35 8.73
C ALA A 68 17.04 6.90 9.21
N ASP A 69 16.00 6.26 9.72
CA ASP A 69 16.00 4.90 10.25
C ASP A 69 14.59 4.28 10.06
N ALA A 70 14.45 3.47 9.01
CA ALA A 70 13.19 2.80 8.70
C ALA A 70 12.80 1.72 9.74
N GLN A 71 13.73 1.29 10.59
CA GLN A 71 13.50 0.30 11.65
C GLN A 71 13.37 0.94 13.03
N HIS A 72 13.25 2.27 13.10
CA HIS A 72 13.17 2.99 14.37
C HIS A 72 11.99 2.48 15.22
N PRO A 73 12.18 2.13 16.51
CA PRO A 73 11.14 1.50 17.36
C PRO A 73 9.84 2.28 17.47
N VAL A 74 9.89 3.61 17.36
CA VAL A 74 8.68 4.45 17.38
C VAL A 74 7.74 4.15 16.20
N LEU A 75 8.29 3.74 15.06
CA LEU A 75 7.50 3.43 13.87
C LEU A 75 6.69 2.14 14.03
N SER A 76 7.23 1.15 14.78
CA SER A 76 6.48 -0.08 15.09
C SER A 76 5.31 0.16 16.05
N ASN A 77 5.35 1.23 16.84
CA ASN A 77 4.28 1.58 17.78
C ASN A 77 3.18 2.44 17.14
N GLU A 78 3.38 2.93 15.91
CA GLU A 78 2.46 3.85 15.23
C GLU A 78 1.06 3.23 15.07
N GLN A 79 0.99 1.97 14.63
CA GLN A 79 -0.29 1.29 14.45
C GLN A 79 -1.04 1.14 15.78
N THR A 80 -0.35 0.76 16.85
CA THR A 80 -0.95 0.63 18.18
C THR A 80 -1.50 1.96 18.70
N TRP A 81 -0.81 3.08 18.43
CA TRP A 81 -1.31 4.39 18.78
C TRP A 81 -2.55 4.78 17.97
N ILE A 82 -2.57 4.54 16.65
CA ILE A 82 -3.73 4.75 15.78
C ILE A 82 -4.94 3.94 16.28
N ASP A 83 -4.74 2.65 16.58
CA ASP A 83 -5.79 1.78 17.10
C ASP A 83 -6.36 2.31 18.43
N GLY A 84 -5.51 2.94 19.25
CA GLY A 84 -5.89 3.57 20.51
C GLY A 84 -6.77 4.81 20.36
N LEU A 85 -6.74 5.50 19.21
CA LEU A 85 -7.57 6.70 18.98
C LEU A 85 -9.07 6.40 19.00
N GLY A 86 -9.47 5.16 18.70
CA GLY A 86 -10.87 4.72 18.78
C GLY A 86 -11.49 4.90 20.17
N ALA A 87 -10.66 4.93 21.24
CA ALA A 87 -11.13 5.17 22.60
C ALA A 87 -11.66 6.61 22.83
N CYS A 88 -11.30 7.57 21.97
CA CYS A 88 -11.78 8.95 22.06
C CYS A 88 -13.24 9.13 21.58
N GLY A 89 -13.80 8.18 20.81
CA GLY A 89 -15.16 8.31 20.27
C GLY A 89 -15.32 9.57 19.41
N GLU A 90 -16.22 10.48 19.82
CA GLU A 90 -16.46 11.77 19.14
C GLU A 90 -15.79 12.97 19.85
N ASP A 91 -14.99 12.74 20.90
CA ASP A 91 -14.36 13.80 21.69
C ASP A 91 -13.12 14.39 20.97
N ILE A 92 -13.32 15.52 20.31
CA ILE A 92 -12.26 16.28 19.60
C ILE A 92 -11.11 16.66 20.55
N ALA A 93 -11.38 17.00 21.81
CA ALA A 93 -10.34 17.39 22.76
C ALA A 93 -9.46 16.19 23.14
N CYS A 94 -10.05 14.99 23.23
CA CYS A 94 -9.31 13.73 23.38
C CYS A 94 -8.37 13.49 22.20
N TYR A 95 -8.86 13.59 20.95
CA TYR A 95 -8.01 13.46 19.76
C TYR A 95 -6.87 14.47 19.78
N ARG A 96 -7.17 15.75 20.03
CA ARG A 96 -6.16 16.81 20.04
C ARG A 96 -5.05 16.55 21.06
N THR A 97 -5.43 16.12 22.25
CA THR A 97 -4.48 15.75 23.31
C THR A 97 -3.64 14.54 22.91
N ALA A 98 -4.26 13.52 22.31
CA ALA A 98 -3.55 12.32 21.83
C ALA A 98 -2.52 12.67 20.74
N TYR A 99 -2.88 13.51 19.77
CA TYR A 99 -1.97 13.99 18.73
C TYR A 99 -0.82 14.82 19.30
N LEU A 100 -1.10 15.78 20.18
CA LEU A 100 -0.06 16.62 20.78
C LEU A 100 0.99 15.78 21.54
N ASN A 101 0.54 14.81 22.34
CA ASN A 101 1.43 13.92 23.10
C ASN A 101 2.25 13.01 22.17
N HIS A 102 1.62 12.49 21.11
CA HIS A 102 2.28 11.61 20.15
C HIS A 102 3.30 12.37 19.30
N ASN A 103 2.92 13.53 18.75
CA ASN A 103 3.83 14.40 18.00
C ASN A 103 5.02 14.82 18.86
N GLN A 104 4.83 15.06 20.16
CA GLN A 104 5.96 15.31 21.07
C GLN A 104 6.93 14.12 21.14
N THR A 105 6.42 12.89 21.26
CA THR A 105 7.25 11.67 21.23
C THR A 105 8.01 11.53 19.90
N LEU A 106 7.35 11.85 18.79
CA LEU A 106 7.97 11.82 17.46
C LEU A 106 9.04 12.92 17.29
N ARG A 107 8.83 14.12 17.83
CA ARG A 107 9.85 15.19 17.84
C ARG A 107 11.08 14.77 18.63
N GLU A 108 10.90 14.13 19.79
CA GLU A 108 11.99 13.60 20.59
C GLU A 108 12.76 12.51 19.84
N ALA A 109 12.06 11.61 19.15
CA ALA A 109 12.69 10.62 18.28
C ALA A 109 13.51 11.29 17.16
N VAL A 110 12.95 12.29 16.49
CA VAL A 110 13.67 13.06 15.45
C VAL A 110 14.91 13.76 16.01
N ALA A 111 14.84 14.33 17.20
CA ALA A 111 15.96 15.00 17.85
C ALA A 111 17.06 14.02 18.31
N ALA A 112 16.71 12.77 18.60
CA ALA A 112 17.63 11.71 18.98
C ALA A 112 18.30 11.02 17.77
N LEU A 113 17.78 11.23 16.56
CA LEU A 113 18.45 10.73 15.35
C LEU A 113 19.85 11.31 15.29
N PRO A 114 20.87 10.50 14.94
CA PRO A 114 22.18 11.06 14.65
C PRO A 114 22.00 12.14 13.60
N ALA A 115 22.75 13.25 13.70
CA ALA A 115 22.76 14.28 12.68
C ALA A 115 23.33 13.68 11.38
N GLN A 116 22.50 12.97 10.64
CA GLN A 116 22.84 12.33 9.38
C GLN A 116 22.92 13.44 8.33
N ALA A 117 23.95 14.29 8.37
CA ALA A 117 24.43 15.15 7.26
C ALA A 117 25.35 16.31 7.69
N GLU A 118 26.35 16.09 8.53
CA GLU A 118 27.58 16.94 8.42
C GLU A 118 28.66 16.23 7.58
N ALA A 119 28.47 14.96 7.21
CA ALA A 119 29.57 14.09 6.78
C ALA A 119 29.58 13.68 5.28
N LEU A 120 28.74 14.25 4.40
CA LEU A 120 28.76 13.83 2.98
C LEU A 120 28.60 14.98 1.97
N ILE A 121 29.19 16.14 2.26
CA ILE A 121 29.48 17.16 1.24
C ILE A 121 30.87 17.75 1.53
N GLU A 122 31.93 16.95 1.33
CA GLU A 122 33.09 17.52 0.63
C GLU A 122 32.62 17.68 -0.81
N LEU A 123 32.01 18.83 -1.11
CA LEU A 123 31.63 19.22 -2.46
C LEU A 123 32.94 19.14 -3.28
N PRO A 124 33.06 18.27 -4.30
CA PRO A 124 34.22 18.33 -5.17
C PRO A 124 34.31 19.76 -5.71
N GLU A 125 35.44 20.43 -5.48
CA GLU A 125 35.73 21.83 -5.81
C GLU A 125 35.88 22.06 -7.33
N ALA A 126 35.00 21.44 -8.11
CA ALA A 126 34.92 21.55 -9.55
C ALA A 126 33.45 21.53 -9.97
N ALA A 127 32.69 22.52 -9.50
CA ALA A 127 31.38 22.79 -10.05
C ALA A 127 31.54 23.33 -11.49
N PRO A 128 30.85 22.76 -12.50
CA PRO A 128 30.63 23.48 -13.75
C PRO A 128 29.92 24.81 -13.46
N THR A 129 30.26 25.85 -14.20
CA THR A 129 29.72 27.21 -14.04
C THR A 129 28.19 27.22 -14.09
N VAL A 130 27.58 27.76 -13.02
CA VAL A 130 26.12 27.85 -12.75
C VAL A 130 25.32 28.51 -13.88
N GLU A 131 25.98 29.25 -14.78
CA GLU A 131 25.35 29.92 -15.92
C GLU A 131 24.80 28.95 -16.98
N GLU A 132 25.36 27.75 -17.13
CA GLU A 132 24.89 26.80 -18.17
C GLU A 132 23.69 25.95 -17.68
N GLN A 133 23.65 25.61 -16.39
CA GLN A 133 22.59 24.77 -15.83
C GLN A 133 21.27 25.51 -15.59
N THR A 134 21.31 26.82 -15.35
CA THR A 134 20.10 27.64 -15.21
C THR A 134 19.36 27.77 -16.54
N SER A 135 20.09 27.88 -17.65
CA SER A 135 19.49 27.96 -18.99
C SER A 135 18.75 26.67 -19.40
N GLU A 136 19.26 25.49 -19.04
CA GLU A 136 18.62 24.23 -19.40
C GLU A 136 17.38 23.97 -18.53
N LEU A 137 17.44 24.32 -17.24
CA LEU A 137 16.31 24.19 -16.34
C LEU A 137 15.18 25.18 -16.69
N ASP A 138 15.51 26.42 -17.04
CA ASP A 138 14.54 27.42 -17.46
C ASP A 138 13.86 27.01 -18.78
N ALA A 139 14.60 26.39 -19.72
CA ALA A 139 14.04 25.86 -20.95
C ALA A 139 13.07 24.69 -20.69
N LEU A 140 13.44 23.76 -19.81
CA LEU A 140 12.58 22.64 -19.42
C LEU A 140 11.33 23.10 -18.65
N GLN A 141 11.46 24.14 -17.83
CA GLN A 141 10.35 24.69 -17.06
C GLN A 141 9.39 25.50 -17.94
N ALA A 142 9.91 26.23 -18.93
CA ALA A 142 9.10 26.90 -19.94
C ALA A 142 8.33 25.92 -20.84
N GLU A 143 8.94 24.79 -21.22
CA GLU A 143 8.26 23.75 -22.00
C GLU A 143 7.14 23.09 -21.17
N ARG A 144 7.41 22.78 -19.89
CA ARG A 144 6.41 22.20 -18.99
C ARG A 144 5.24 23.14 -18.74
N LEU A 145 5.46 24.45 -18.73
CA LEU A 145 4.40 25.46 -18.60
C LEU A 145 3.57 25.60 -19.88
N ARG A 146 4.14 25.33 -21.07
CA ARG A 146 3.38 25.29 -22.33
C ARG A 146 2.47 24.08 -22.44
N GLU A 147 2.89 22.95 -21.89
CA GLU A 147 2.09 21.71 -21.93
C GLU A 147 1.07 21.62 -20.78
N ALA A 148 1.10 22.53 -19.81
CA ALA A 148 0.16 22.54 -18.71
C ALA A 148 -1.24 22.95 -19.21
N PRO A 149 -2.25 22.06 -19.21
CA PRO A 149 -3.61 22.43 -19.59
C PRO A 149 -4.14 23.50 -18.63
N GLU A 150 -4.67 24.60 -19.18
CA GLU A 150 -5.35 25.67 -18.43
C GLU A 150 -6.62 25.13 -17.76
N GLY A 151 -6.44 24.53 -16.57
CA GLY A 151 -7.52 23.86 -15.87
C GLY A 151 -6.99 23.03 -14.69
N GLY A 152 -6.09 23.60 -13.90
CA GLY A 152 -5.43 22.95 -12.77
C GLY A 152 -6.36 22.72 -11.57
N GLN A 153 -7.27 21.75 -11.69
CA GLN A 153 -7.54 20.86 -10.57
C GLN A 153 -6.72 19.61 -10.81
N THR A 154 -5.52 19.56 -10.25
CA THR A 154 -4.83 18.29 -10.04
C THR A 154 -5.64 17.53 -9.00
N TYR A 155 -6.70 16.88 -9.44
CA TYR A 155 -7.19 15.70 -8.76
C TYR A 155 -5.98 14.76 -8.70
N VAL A 156 -5.33 14.68 -7.54
CA VAL A 156 -4.64 13.45 -7.18
C VAL A 156 -5.74 12.42 -7.24
N GLU A 157 -5.87 11.68 -8.35
CA GLU A 157 -6.78 10.55 -8.42
C GLU A 157 -6.47 9.73 -7.17
N PRO A 158 -7.41 9.59 -6.22
CA PRO A 158 -7.23 8.61 -5.17
C PRO A 158 -7.11 7.30 -5.93
N GLY A 159 -5.88 6.77 -6.02
CA GLY A 159 -5.54 5.69 -6.94
C GLY A 159 -6.63 4.65 -6.85
N LEU A 160 -7.43 4.55 -7.93
CA LEU A 160 -8.73 3.89 -7.89
C LEU A 160 -8.56 2.53 -7.19
N PRO A 161 -9.14 2.30 -6.00
CA PRO A 161 -9.07 1.00 -5.34
C PRO A 161 -9.76 -0.12 -6.15
N GLY A 162 -10.28 0.17 -7.35
CA GLY A 162 -11.08 -0.73 -8.16
C GLY A 162 -10.30 -1.71 -9.04
N TRP A 163 -9.17 -1.35 -9.65
CA TRP A 163 -8.58 -2.21 -10.69
C TRP A 163 -8.00 -3.52 -10.14
N GLY A 164 -7.40 -3.50 -8.96
CA GLY A 164 -6.94 -4.71 -8.28
C GLY A 164 -8.10 -5.65 -7.91
N PHE A 165 -9.24 -5.10 -7.50
CA PHE A 165 -10.42 -5.87 -7.13
C PHE A 165 -11.09 -6.52 -8.35
N PHE A 166 -11.26 -5.77 -9.45
CA PHE A 166 -11.86 -6.30 -10.69
C PHE A 166 -10.97 -7.35 -11.36
N THR A 167 -9.65 -7.20 -11.30
CA THR A 167 -8.73 -8.21 -11.83
C THR A 167 -8.73 -9.49 -10.98
N ALA A 168 -8.74 -9.37 -9.65
CA ALA A 168 -8.82 -10.53 -8.75
C ALA A 168 -10.14 -11.32 -8.92
N ILE A 169 -11.28 -10.62 -9.02
CA ILE A 169 -12.58 -11.24 -9.30
C ILE A 169 -12.59 -11.87 -10.70
N GLY A 170 -12.10 -11.14 -11.71
CA GLY A 170 -12.02 -11.63 -13.08
C GLY A 170 -11.21 -12.92 -13.21
N VAL A 171 -10.04 -12.99 -12.58
CA VAL A 171 -9.19 -14.19 -12.57
C VAL A 171 -9.86 -15.35 -11.84
N THR A 172 -10.53 -15.08 -10.71
CA THR A 172 -11.24 -16.11 -9.94
C THR A 172 -12.41 -16.70 -10.72
N LEU A 173 -13.21 -15.85 -11.39
CA LEU A 173 -14.31 -16.30 -12.25
C LEU A 173 -13.81 -17.08 -13.48
N LEU A 174 -12.70 -16.66 -14.08
CA LEU A 174 -12.06 -17.38 -15.19
C LEU A 174 -11.62 -18.79 -14.75
N MET A 175 -10.93 -18.90 -13.60
CA MET A 175 -10.51 -20.19 -13.05
C MET A 175 -11.70 -21.08 -12.72
N PHE A 176 -12.74 -20.54 -12.09
CA PHE A 176 -13.97 -21.28 -11.80
C PHE A 176 -14.64 -21.80 -13.08
N TRP A 177 -14.72 -20.97 -14.12
CA TRP A 177 -15.26 -21.37 -15.42
C TRP A 177 -14.43 -22.50 -16.07
N MET A 178 -13.09 -22.43 -16.01
CA MET A 178 -12.23 -23.50 -16.52
C MET A 178 -12.44 -24.82 -15.77
N LEU A 179 -12.55 -24.78 -14.43
CA LEU A 179 -12.81 -25.95 -13.61
C LEU A 179 -14.17 -26.58 -13.94
N MET A 180 -15.21 -25.77 -14.07
CA MET A 180 -16.55 -26.24 -14.46
C MET A 180 -16.54 -26.88 -15.85
N ARG A 181 -15.80 -26.30 -16.80
CA ARG A 181 -15.67 -26.85 -18.16
C ARG A 181 -14.89 -28.17 -18.17
N ALA A 182 -13.84 -28.29 -17.36
CA ALA A 182 -13.05 -29.52 -17.21
C ALA A 182 -13.90 -30.65 -16.59
N HIS A 183 -14.64 -30.34 -15.52
CA HIS A 183 -15.54 -31.29 -14.85
C HIS A 183 -16.66 -31.78 -15.79
N GLY A 184 -17.19 -30.89 -16.64
CA GLY A 184 -18.16 -31.25 -17.68
C GLY A 184 -17.60 -32.23 -18.73
N ARG A 185 -16.32 -32.12 -19.12
CA ARG A 185 -15.68 -33.12 -19.99
C ARG A 185 -15.57 -34.47 -19.30
N LEU A 186 -15.09 -34.49 -18.05
CA LEU A 186 -14.90 -35.72 -17.27
C LEU A 186 -16.22 -36.49 -17.09
N ARG A 187 -17.32 -35.79 -16.83
CA ARG A 187 -18.66 -36.41 -16.75
C ARG A 187 -19.12 -37.05 -18.05
N ARG A 188 -18.80 -36.44 -19.21
CA ARG A 188 -19.16 -37.01 -20.52
C ARG A 188 -18.38 -38.29 -20.79
N GLU A 189 -17.09 -38.31 -20.45
CA GLU A 189 -16.26 -39.49 -20.59
C GLU A 189 -16.73 -40.62 -19.67
N LEU A 190 -17.05 -40.34 -18.41
CA LEU A 190 -17.61 -41.32 -17.46
C LEU A 190 -18.89 -41.98 -18.00
N ARG A 191 -19.83 -41.19 -18.53
CA ARG A 191 -21.06 -41.76 -19.12
C ARG A 191 -20.77 -42.62 -20.37
N ALA A 192 -19.80 -42.23 -21.18
CA ALA A 192 -19.39 -43.01 -22.35
C ALA A 192 -18.73 -44.34 -21.96
N TYR A 193 -18.05 -44.40 -20.80
CA TYR A 193 -17.53 -45.64 -20.24
C TYR A 193 -18.65 -46.53 -19.67
N GLU A 194 -19.62 -45.96 -18.95
CA GLU A 194 -20.78 -46.70 -18.41
C GLU A 194 -21.69 -47.24 -19.52
N SER A 195 -21.85 -46.51 -20.63
CA SER A 195 -22.71 -46.91 -21.74
C SER A 195 -22.09 -47.93 -22.70
N ARG A 196 -20.95 -48.55 -22.35
CA ARG A 196 -20.27 -49.55 -23.18
C ARG A 196 -20.67 -50.96 -22.71
N PRO A 197 -21.74 -51.57 -23.25
CA PRO A 197 -22.16 -52.91 -22.84
C PRO A 197 -21.12 -53.94 -23.27
N GLY A 198 -20.60 -54.71 -22.31
CA GLY A 198 -19.72 -55.84 -22.59
C GLY A 198 -18.35 -55.82 -21.89
N ARG A 199 -18.34 -55.76 -20.56
CA ARG A 199 -17.34 -56.44 -19.73
C ARG A 199 -18.04 -57.18 -18.61
#